data_AF-A0A9E1REW8-F1
#
_entry.id   AF-A0A9E1REW8-F1
#
_cell.length_a   1.000
_cell.length_b   1.000
_cell.length_c   1.000
_cell.angle_alpha   90.00
_cell.angle_beta   90.00
_cell.angle_gamma   90.00
#
_symmetry.space_group_name_H-M   'P 1'
#
loop_
_entity.id
_entity.type
_entity.pdbx_description
1 polymer ?
#
loop_
_entity_poly.entity_id
_entity_poly.type
_entity_poly.pdbx_seq_one_letter_code
_entity_poly.pdbx_strand_id
1 'polypeptide(L)'
;MKEHLKPEGVMILYHMSANTAIPLKLAKTLIDVFGVNPLMHYEKEHQLFNMTFVAGSKEEGVNHFGYFFKELTTDDRVIADSIKTPTDDWPYLYLDQPGIPSHYLQAGGVILLISILSIIFSSGRNNIKNPDWTLFLLGASFLLL
;
A
#
# COMPACT_ATOMS: atom_id res chain seq x y z
N MET A 1 -6.73 -9.74 13.62
CA MET A 1 -7.73 -9.95 12.55
C MET A 1 -8.44 -11.30 12.70
N LYS A 2 -7.74 -12.43 12.52
CA LYS A 2 -8.30 -13.79 12.70
C LYS A 2 -8.89 -14.02 14.09
N GLU A 3 -8.24 -13.50 15.13
CA GLU A 3 -8.68 -13.62 16.53
C GLU A 3 -10.03 -12.96 16.83
N HIS A 4 -10.50 -12.06 15.96
CA HIS A 4 -11.82 -11.41 16.10
C HIS A 4 -12.93 -12.13 15.31
N LEU A 5 -12.59 -13.20 14.58
CA LEU A 5 -13.57 -14.00 13.85
C LEU A 5 -13.95 -15.23 14.67
N LYS A 6 -15.21 -15.68 14.49
CA LYS A 6 -15.63 -17.01 14.94
C LYS A 6 -14.83 -18.09 14.20
N PRO A 7 -14.79 -19.34 14.70
CA PRO A 7 -14.06 -20.44 14.04
C PRO A 7 -14.48 -20.69 12.59
N GLU A 8 -15.72 -20.39 12.22
CA GLU A 8 -16.28 -20.44 10.86
C GLU A 8 -16.47 -19.05 10.23
N GLY A 9 -15.89 -18.02 10.84
CA GLY A 9 -16.00 -16.65 10.39
C GLY A 9 -15.29 -16.40 9.07
N VAL A 10 -15.95 -15.61 8.22
CA VAL A 10 -15.45 -15.17 6.92
C VAL A 10 -15.26 -13.65 6.96
N MET A 11 -14.20 -13.18 6.32
CA MET A 11 -13.90 -11.79 6.06
C MET A 11 -14.09 -11.50 4.58
N ILE A 12 -14.76 -10.39 4.30
CA ILE A 12 -14.86 -9.80 2.96
C ILE A 12 -14.07 -8.50 2.98
N LEU A 13 -13.10 -8.38 2.08
CA LEU A 13 -12.27 -7.19 1.93
C LEU A 13 -12.53 -6.56 0.56
N TYR A 14 -12.86 -5.27 0.56
CA TYR A 14 -12.94 -4.46 -0.65
C TYR A 14 -11.72 -3.58 -0.78
N HIS A 15 -11.16 -3.50 -1.98
CA HIS A 15 -10.02 -2.65 -2.26
C HIS A 15 -10.17 -2.01 -3.64
N MET A 16 -9.77 -0.75 -3.76
CA MET A 16 -9.62 -0.09 -5.07
C MET A 16 -8.17 -0.24 -5.50
N SER A 17 -7.91 -0.97 -6.57
CA SER A 17 -6.57 -1.13 -7.11
C SER A 17 -6.45 -0.72 -8.57
N ALA A 18 -5.47 0.12 -8.85
CA ALA A 18 -5.09 0.47 -10.23
C ALA A 18 -4.07 -0.52 -10.83
N ASN A 19 -3.39 -1.31 -9.99
CA ASN A 19 -2.33 -2.26 -10.37
C ASN A 19 -2.67 -3.66 -9.78
N THR A 20 -2.15 -4.73 -10.39
CA THR A 20 -2.26 -6.10 -9.87
C THR A 20 -1.34 -6.39 -8.68
N ALA A 21 -0.27 -5.63 -8.49
CA ALA A 21 0.71 -5.89 -7.41
C ALA A 21 0.11 -5.81 -6.00
N ILE A 22 -0.71 -4.79 -5.72
CA ILE A 22 -1.35 -4.60 -4.40
C ILE A 22 -2.34 -5.76 -4.09
N PRO A 23 -3.27 -6.12 -5.00
CA PRO A 23 -4.16 -7.26 -4.83
C PRO A 23 -3.45 -8.57 -4.51
N LEU A 24 -2.34 -8.86 -5.20
CA LEU A 24 -1.58 -10.08 -4.96
C LEU A 24 -0.93 -10.09 -3.56
N LYS A 25 -0.39 -8.95 -3.10
CA LYS A 25 0.13 -8.81 -1.73
C LYS A 25 -0.96 -8.95 -0.67
N LEU A 26 -2.13 -8.35 -0.89
CA LEU A 26 -3.29 -8.51 0.01
C LEU A 26 -3.73 -9.98 0.08
N ALA A 27 -3.83 -10.66 -1.06
CA ALA A 27 -4.15 -12.07 -1.11
C ALA A 27 -3.12 -12.91 -0.34
N LYS A 28 -1.81 -12.61 -0.51
CA LYS A 28 -0.74 -13.25 0.26
C LYS A 28 -0.87 -13.03 1.77
N THR A 29 -1.20 -11.81 2.22
CA THR A 29 -1.50 -11.54 3.64
C THR A 29 -2.67 -12.39 4.14
N LEU A 30 -3.74 -12.52 3.35
CA LEU A 30 -4.89 -13.34 3.72
C LEU A 30 -4.51 -14.83 3.82
N ILE A 31 -3.70 -15.34 2.89
CA ILE A 31 -3.17 -16.72 2.95
C ILE A 31 -2.36 -16.92 4.23
N ASP A 32 -1.44 -16.02 4.56
CA ASP A 32 -0.59 -16.18 5.74
C ASP A 32 -1.38 -16.12 7.06
N VAL A 33 -2.43 -15.31 7.11
CA VAL A 33 -3.29 -15.19 8.31
C VAL A 33 -4.22 -16.40 8.44
N PHE A 34 -4.88 -16.80 7.36
CA PHE A 34 -5.96 -17.78 7.41
C PHE A 34 -5.52 -19.21 7.07
N GLY A 35 -4.43 -19.38 6.34
CA GLY A 35 -3.92 -20.68 5.87
C GLY A 35 -4.72 -21.27 4.71
N VAL A 36 -5.64 -20.51 4.12
CA VAL A 36 -6.48 -20.91 2.99
C VAL A 36 -6.40 -19.87 1.88
N ASN A 37 -6.57 -20.31 0.64
CA ASN A 37 -6.60 -19.41 -0.50
C ASN A 37 -7.84 -18.51 -0.46
N PRO A 38 -7.69 -17.19 -0.59
CA PRO A 38 -8.83 -16.31 -0.71
C PRO A 38 -9.48 -16.46 -2.08
N LEU A 39 -10.81 -16.34 -2.12
CA LEU A 39 -11.49 -16.08 -3.38
C LEU A 39 -11.35 -14.61 -3.74
N MET A 40 -11.23 -14.31 -5.03
CA MET A 40 -10.97 -12.99 -5.57
C MET A 40 -11.87 -12.71 -6.76
N HIS A 41 -12.37 -11.48 -6.86
CA HIS A 41 -13.05 -10.96 -8.04
C HIS A 41 -12.50 -9.59 -8.40
N TYR A 42 -12.15 -9.42 -9.68
CA TYR A 42 -11.75 -8.14 -10.25
C TYR A 42 -12.84 -7.63 -11.18
N GLU A 43 -13.39 -6.46 -10.85
CA GLU A 43 -14.42 -5.81 -11.64
C GLU A 43 -13.81 -4.70 -12.51
N LYS A 44 -13.58 -5.02 -13.78
CA LYS A 44 -12.87 -4.11 -14.70
C LYS A 44 -13.64 -2.82 -14.99
N GLU A 45 -14.97 -2.87 -14.99
CA GLU A 45 -15.79 -1.71 -15.38
C GLU A 45 -16.02 -0.71 -14.23
N HIS A 46 -15.72 -1.11 -12.99
CA HIS A 46 -15.85 -0.25 -11.82
C HIS A 46 -14.52 0.43 -11.48
N GLN A 47 -14.56 1.74 -11.26
CA GLN A 47 -13.36 2.51 -10.87
C GLN A 47 -13.12 2.50 -9.35
N LEU A 48 -14.19 2.34 -8.56
CA LEU A 48 -14.16 2.28 -7.10
C LEU A 48 -14.50 0.86 -6.66
N PHE A 49 -13.75 0.32 -5.68
CA PHE A 49 -13.95 -1.04 -5.12
C PHE A 49 -13.89 -2.17 -6.17
N ASN A 50 -12.96 -2.05 -7.11
CA ASN A 50 -12.80 -2.99 -8.21
C ASN A 50 -12.16 -4.34 -7.82
N MET A 51 -11.73 -4.51 -6.58
CA MET A 51 -11.30 -5.80 -6.04
C MET A 51 -12.10 -6.21 -4.82
N THR A 52 -12.58 -7.45 -4.84
CA THR A 52 -13.18 -8.13 -3.68
C THR A 52 -12.36 -9.36 -3.32
N PHE A 53 -12.10 -9.56 -2.03
CA PHE A 53 -11.48 -10.77 -1.49
C PHE A 53 -12.40 -11.40 -0.46
N VAL A 54 -12.45 -12.73 -0.44
CA VAL A 54 -13.14 -13.51 0.57
C VAL A 54 -12.16 -14.52 1.16
N ALA A 55 -11.90 -14.41 2.47
CA ALA A 55 -11.02 -15.32 3.21
C ALA A 55 -11.65 -15.66 4.55
N GLY A 56 -11.27 -16.76 5.18
CA GLY A 56 -11.88 -17.16 6.44
C GLY A 56 -11.09 -18.22 7.18
N SER A 57 -11.47 -18.48 8.42
CA SER A 57 -10.73 -19.44 9.26
C SER A 57 -10.87 -20.90 8.79
N LYS A 58 -11.80 -21.19 7.87
CA LYS A 58 -12.00 -22.50 7.25
C LYS A 58 -12.30 -22.35 5.76
N GLU A 59 -11.77 -23.27 4.96
CA GLU A 59 -11.98 -23.33 3.52
C GLU A 59 -13.45 -23.56 3.16
N GLU A 60 -14.19 -24.35 3.95
CA GLU A 60 -15.61 -24.62 3.75
C GLU A 60 -16.45 -23.33 3.75
N GLY A 61 -16.18 -22.41 4.68
CA GLY A 61 -16.88 -21.12 4.75
C GLY A 61 -16.59 -20.24 3.54
N VAL A 62 -15.35 -20.28 3.05
CA VAL A 62 -14.90 -19.57 1.84
C VAL A 62 -15.57 -20.17 0.59
N ASN A 63 -15.56 -21.49 0.44
CA ASN A 63 -16.13 -22.20 -0.70
C ASN A 63 -17.65 -22.05 -0.80
N HIS A 64 -18.37 -21.95 0.33
CA HIS A 64 -19.80 -21.60 0.32
C HIS A 64 -20.04 -20.24 -0.35
N PHE A 65 -19.19 -19.24 -0.11
CA PHE A 65 -19.29 -17.96 -0.82
C PHE A 65 -19.08 -18.13 -2.33
N GLY A 66 -18.05 -18.88 -2.75
CA GLY A 66 -17.81 -19.14 -4.18
C GLY A 66 -18.97 -19.86 -4.88
N TYR A 67 -19.74 -20.67 -4.16
CA TYR A 67 -20.96 -21.29 -4.71
C TYR A 67 -22.05 -20.25 -5.04
N PHE A 68 -22.24 -19.25 -4.15
CA PHE A 68 -23.25 -18.21 -4.35
C PHE A 68 -22.79 -17.09 -5.30
N PHE A 69 -21.48 -16.85 -5.40
CA PHE A 69 -20.87 -15.78 -6.18
C PHE A 69 -19.82 -16.38 -7.12
N LYS A 70 -20.23 -16.75 -8.33
CA LYS A 70 -19.41 -17.51 -9.28
C LYS A 70 -18.25 -16.70 -9.87
N GLU A 71 -18.32 -15.39 -9.74
CA GLU A 71 -17.30 -14.44 -10.18
C GLU A 71 -16.06 -14.48 -9.27
N LEU A 72 -16.23 -14.93 -8.02
CA LEU A 72 -15.15 -15.10 -7.05
C LEU A 72 -14.36 -16.39 -7.35
N THR A 73 -13.08 -16.25 -7.68
CA THR A 73 -12.19 -17.36 -8.06
C THR A 73 -10.86 -17.29 -7.32
N THR A 74 -10.19 -18.43 -7.19
CA THR A 74 -8.81 -18.48 -6.71
C THR A 74 -7.86 -18.17 -7.86
N ASP A 75 -6.86 -17.31 -7.64
CA ASP A 75 -5.79 -17.04 -8.62
C ASP A 75 -4.49 -17.71 -8.18
N ASP A 76 -4.03 -18.69 -8.96
CA ASP A 76 -2.82 -19.45 -8.69
C ASP A 76 -1.55 -18.57 -8.70
N ARG A 77 -1.59 -17.37 -9.31
CA ARG A 77 -0.46 -16.42 -9.31
C ARG A 77 -0.10 -15.95 -7.90
N VAL A 78 -1.04 -15.97 -6.96
CA VAL A 78 -0.79 -15.60 -5.56
C VAL A 78 0.03 -16.68 -4.84
N ILE A 79 -0.07 -17.93 -5.28
CA ILE A 79 0.58 -19.10 -4.65
C ILE A 79 2.09 -19.12 -4.96
N ALA A 80 2.57 -18.28 -5.88
CA ALA A 80 3.99 -18.18 -6.17
C ALA A 80 4.79 -17.71 -4.93
N ASP A 81 5.76 -18.52 -4.49
CA ASP A 81 6.73 -18.21 -3.41
C ASP A 81 7.51 -16.91 -3.62
N SER A 82 7.40 -16.29 -4.81
CA SER A 82 8.03 -15.02 -5.14
C SER A 82 7.36 -13.81 -4.49
N ILE A 83 6.10 -13.91 -4.03
CA ILE A 83 5.39 -12.80 -3.40
C ILE A 83 5.60 -12.84 -1.89
N LYS A 84 6.46 -11.95 -1.41
CA LYS A 84 6.69 -11.75 0.03
C LYS A 84 5.53 -10.99 0.67
N THR A 85 5.17 -11.41 1.87
CA THR A 85 4.08 -10.83 2.66
C THR A 85 4.41 -9.40 3.06
N PRO A 86 3.50 -8.44 2.84
CA PRO A 86 3.77 -7.05 3.15
C PRO A 86 3.89 -6.78 4.65
N THR A 87 4.80 -5.88 5.02
CA THR A 87 5.02 -5.38 6.38
C THR A 87 5.15 -3.85 6.37
N ASP A 88 5.23 -3.24 7.55
CA ASP A 88 5.41 -1.79 7.69
C ASP A 88 6.82 -1.32 7.26
N ASP A 89 7.82 -2.21 7.28
CA ASP A 89 9.19 -1.92 6.81
C ASP A 89 9.33 -2.23 5.31
N TRP A 90 9.41 -3.52 4.99
CA TRP A 90 9.49 -4.02 3.63
C TRP A 90 9.12 -5.51 3.57
N PRO A 91 8.38 -5.96 2.54
CA PRO A 91 7.82 -5.17 1.44
C PRO A 91 6.63 -4.33 1.89
N TYR A 92 6.63 -3.04 1.57
CA TYR A 92 5.47 -2.21 1.86
C TYR A 92 4.33 -2.52 0.88
N LEU A 93 3.08 -2.45 1.36
CA LEU A 93 1.91 -2.82 0.56
C LEU A 93 1.82 -2.01 -0.74
N TYR A 94 1.98 -0.69 -0.64
CA TYR A 94 1.79 0.24 -1.76
C TYR A 94 3.06 0.52 -2.59
N LEU A 95 4.20 -0.10 -2.27
CA LEU A 95 5.43 0.05 -3.04
C LEU A 95 5.78 -1.25 -3.76
N ASP A 96 5.89 -1.21 -5.08
CA ASP A 96 6.24 -2.39 -5.88
C ASP A 96 7.66 -2.91 -5.57
N GLN A 97 8.59 -2.00 -5.31
CA GLN A 97 9.99 -2.32 -5.03
C GLN A 97 10.51 -1.52 -3.83
N PRO A 98 11.53 -2.04 -3.10
CA PRO A 98 12.16 -1.29 -2.02
C PRO A 98 12.75 0.03 -2.53
N GLY A 99 12.53 1.11 -1.78
CA GLY A 99 13.13 2.41 -2.03
C GLY A 99 12.12 3.52 -2.25
N ILE A 100 12.65 4.72 -2.48
CA ILE A 100 11.86 5.93 -2.72
C ILE A 100 11.58 6.03 -4.23
N PRO A 101 10.31 6.04 -4.68
CA PRO A 101 10.02 6.18 -6.11
C PRO A 101 10.63 7.45 -6.70
N SER A 102 11.19 7.34 -7.91
CA SER A 102 11.98 8.41 -8.54
C SER A 102 11.23 9.73 -8.70
N HIS A 103 9.92 9.68 -8.94
CA HIS A 103 9.09 10.88 -9.07
C HIS A 103 9.00 11.69 -7.77
N TYR A 104 9.06 11.06 -6.59
CA TYR A 104 9.16 11.79 -5.32
C TYR A 104 10.49 12.53 -5.19
N LEU A 105 11.59 11.89 -5.59
CA LEU A 105 12.91 12.53 -5.60
C LEU A 105 12.97 13.70 -6.59
N GLN A 106 12.33 13.56 -7.76
CA GLN A 106 12.23 14.64 -8.75
C GLN A 106 11.40 15.81 -8.23
N ALA A 107 10.18 15.54 -7.73
CA ALA A 107 9.31 16.57 -7.18
C ALA A 107 9.96 17.28 -5.98
N GLY A 108 10.51 16.50 -5.04
CA GLY A 108 11.26 17.03 -3.90
C GLY A 108 12.46 17.86 -4.33
N GLY A 109 13.22 17.39 -5.33
CA GLY A 109 14.35 18.13 -5.89
C GLY A 109 13.94 19.46 -6.53
N VAL A 110 12.83 19.51 -7.26
CA VAL A 110 12.30 20.75 -7.85
C VAL A 110 11.85 21.73 -6.76
N ILE A 111 11.10 21.26 -5.75
CA ILE A 111 10.66 22.08 -4.62
C ILE A 111 11.88 22.64 -3.85
N LEU A 112 12.89 21.80 -3.61
CA LEU A 112 14.12 22.20 -2.93
C LEU A 112 14.88 23.24 -3.75
N LEU A 113 15.00 23.06 -5.07
CA LEU A 113 15.64 24.02 -5.96
C LEU A 113 14.91 25.37 -5.95
N ILE A 114 13.58 25.38 -6.09
CA ILE A 114 12.77 26.60 -6.06
C ILE A 114 12.92 27.30 -4.71
N SER A 115 12.93 26.54 -3.61
CA SER A 115 13.12 27.08 -2.27
C SER A 115 14.47 27.74 -2.09
N ILE A 116 15.56 27.10 -2.55
CA ILE A 116 16.91 27.65 -2.52
C ILE A 116 17.00 28.94 -3.34
N LEU A 117 16.48 28.94 -4.58
CA LEU A 117 16.47 30.14 -5.42
C LEU A 117 15.70 31.27 -4.76
N SER A 118 14.53 30.98 -4.18
CA SER A 118 13.70 31.97 -3.49
C SER A 118 14.46 32.61 -2.32
N ILE A 119 15.18 31.81 -1.53
CA ILE A 119 16.01 32.32 -0.44
C ILE A 119 17.14 33.20 -0.97
N ILE A 120 17.86 32.76 -2.02
CA ILE A 120 18.98 33.52 -2.60
C ILE A 120 18.51 34.87 -3.13
N PHE A 121 17.39 34.91 -3.86
CA PHE A 121 16.88 36.14 -4.45
C PHE A 121 16.19 37.06 -3.43
N SER A 122 15.58 36.52 -2.37
CA SER A 122 14.80 37.33 -1.42
C SER A 122 15.59 37.77 -0.17
N SER A 123 16.60 37.01 0.27
CA SER A 123 17.17 37.17 1.62
C SER A 123 18.18 38.34 1.74
N GLY A 124 18.69 38.85 0.63
CA GLY A 124 19.74 39.87 0.63
C GLY A 124 21.09 39.33 1.14
N ARG A 125 22.19 39.94 0.73
CA ARG A 125 23.56 39.38 0.90
C ARG A 125 24.01 39.16 2.36
N ASN A 126 23.33 39.78 3.33
CA ASN A 126 23.68 39.72 4.75
C ASN A 126 22.99 38.58 5.52
N ASN A 127 21.74 38.22 5.20
CA ASN A 127 21.03 37.15 5.91
C ASN A 127 21.46 35.74 5.48
N ILE A 128 22.01 35.60 4.26
CA ILE A 128 22.60 34.33 3.79
C ILE A 128 23.78 33.89 4.70
N LYS A 129 24.44 34.83 5.38
CA LYS A 129 25.59 34.53 6.25
C LYS A 129 25.23 34.01 7.63
N ASN A 130 23.99 34.21 8.09
CA ASN A 130 23.52 33.81 9.43
C ASN A 130 22.16 33.10 9.33
N PRO A 131 22.11 31.86 8.82
CA PRO A 131 20.86 31.10 8.77
C PRO A 131 20.33 30.78 10.17
N ASP A 132 19.01 30.87 10.36
CA ASP A 132 18.35 30.41 11.59
C ASP A 132 18.16 28.89 11.53
N TRP A 133 19.09 28.17 12.16
CA TRP A 133 19.07 26.72 12.23
C TRP A 133 17.87 26.17 13.02
N THR A 134 17.30 26.95 13.95
CA THR A 134 16.14 26.52 14.73
C THR A 134 14.92 26.40 13.84
N LEU A 135 14.65 27.44 13.05
CA LEU A 135 13.55 27.43 12.08
C LEU A 135 13.76 26.38 10.98
N PHE A 136 15.01 26.21 10.52
CA PHE A 136 15.34 25.18 9.53
C PHE A 136 15.07 23.77 10.04
N LEU A 137 15.57 23.41 11.24
CA LEU A 137 15.39 22.08 11.83
C LEU A 137 13.94 21.81 12.21
N LEU A 138 13.21 22.85 12.65
CA LEU A 138 11.78 22.76 12.89
C LEU A 138 11.03 22.40 11.59
N GLY A 139 11.33 23.08 10.48
CA GLY A 139 10.79 22.74 9.17
C GLY A 139 11.17 21.33 8.69
N ALA A 140 12.44 20.94 8.87
CA ALA A 140 12.93 19.62 8.48
C ALA A 140 12.23 18.48 9.26
N SER A 141 11.86 18.72 10.51
CA SER A 141 11.13 17.75 11.33
C SER A 141 9.71 17.49 10.81
N PHE A 142 9.04 18.50 10.25
CA PHE A 142 7.74 18.33 9.59
C PHE A 142 7.85 17.61 8.23
N LEU A 143 9.01 17.63 7.59
CA LEU A 143 9.25 16.90 6.33
C LEU A 143 9.52 15.40 6.54
N LEU A 144 9.71 14.97 7.79
CA LEU A 144 10.04 13.58 8.17
C LEU A 144 8.81 12.73 8.48
N LEU A 145 7.62 13.35 8.50
CA LEU A 145 6.29 12.75 8.66
C LEU A 145 5.65 12.47 7.31
#